data_AF-A0A2E9GIJ8-F1
#
_entry.id   AF-A0A2E9GIJ8-F1
#
_cell.length_a   1.000
_cell.length_b   1.000
_cell.length_c   1.000
_cell.angle_alpha   90.00
_cell.angle_beta   90.00
_cell.angle_gamma   90.00
#
_symmetry.space_group_name_H-M   'P 1'
#
loop_
_entity.id
_entity.type
_entity.pdbx_description
1 polymer ?
#
loop_
_entity_poly.entity_id
_entity_poly.type
_entity_poly.pdbx_seq_one_letter_code
_entity_poly.pdbx_strand_id
1 'polypeptide(L)'
;MSKLLTNLLDNKPIGSNFNIEVSSPGVERPLIEYSDFIRFKGSKIRVLLKKEIKDKNKYVGKLINCENEKMELLIEKKRSNITFDFKNIKDANLVYEF
;
A
#
# COMPACT_ATOMS: atom_id res chain seq x y z
N MET A 1 -35.62 60.07 11.63
CA MET A 1 -36.09 59.12 12.66
C MET A 1 -35.69 57.71 12.26
N SER A 2 -34.47 57.35 12.69
CA SER A 2 -34.01 56.01 13.11
C SER A 2 -34.79 54.77 12.63
N LYS A 3 -34.34 54.15 11.52
CA LYS A 3 -34.59 52.72 11.27
C LYS A 3 -33.55 51.95 12.11
N LEU A 4 -34.01 51.36 13.20
CA LEU A 4 -33.20 50.60 14.15
C LEU A 4 -32.49 49.44 13.46
N LEU A 5 -31.15 49.48 13.53
CA LEU A 5 -30.22 48.42 13.18
C LEU A 5 -30.39 47.27 14.18
N THR A 6 -31.26 46.31 13.87
CA THR A 6 -31.29 45.05 14.61
C THR A 6 -30.18 44.16 14.07
N ASN A 7 -29.04 44.22 14.75
CA ASN A 7 -28.02 43.18 14.82
C ASN A 7 -28.68 41.79 14.89
N LEU A 8 -28.75 41.09 13.75
CA LEU A 8 -28.81 39.64 13.76
C LEU A 8 -27.39 39.14 13.46
N LEU A 9 -26.56 39.21 14.51
CA LEU A 9 -25.42 38.30 14.63
C LEU A 9 -25.94 36.87 14.75
N ASP A 10 -25.05 35.96 14.40
CA ASP A 10 -25.16 34.52 14.58
C ASP A 10 -25.78 33.82 13.38
N ASN A 11 -24.92 33.36 12.48
CA ASN A 11 -24.73 31.93 12.25
C ASN A 11 -23.39 31.77 11.52
N LYS A 12 -22.33 31.79 12.33
CA LYS A 12 -21.04 31.12 12.20
C LYS A 12 -20.78 30.43 10.84
N PRO A 13 -19.72 30.80 10.08
CA PRO A 13 -19.33 30.00 8.91
C PRO A 13 -19.09 28.56 9.40
N ILE A 14 -19.73 27.59 8.72
CA ILE A 14 -19.62 26.17 9.04
C ILE A 14 -18.14 25.85 9.21
N GLY A 15 -17.77 25.59 10.46
CA GLY A 15 -16.53 24.95 10.78
C GLY A 15 -16.65 23.54 10.25
N SER A 16 -15.79 23.18 9.33
CA SER A 16 -15.12 21.88 9.26
C SER A 16 -14.27 21.92 8.00
N ASN A 17 -12.96 22.07 8.20
CA ASN A 17 -11.99 21.52 7.28
C ASN A 17 -12.39 20.07 7.02
N PHE A 18 -13.10 19.80 5.93
CA PHE A 18 -13.10 18.47 5.35
C PHE A 18 -11.80 18.34 4.57
N ASN A 19 -10.71 18.35 5.33
CA ASN A 19 -9.47 17.73 4.92
C ASN A 19 -9.71 16.23 5.01
N ILE A 20 -10.47 15.68 4.07
CA ILE A 20 -10.47 14.22 3.85
C ILE A 20 -9.22 13.93 3.02
N GLU A 21 -8.06 14.28 3.58
CA GLU A 21 -6.80 13.62 3.30
C GLU A 21 -6.77 12.39 4.21
N VAL A 22 -7.52 11.35 3.83
CA VAL A 22 -7.26 10.00 4.37
C VAL A 22 -6.58 9.17 3.31
N SER A 23 -5.48 9.69 2.79
CA SER A 23 -4.38 8.80 2.46
C SER A 23 -3.48 8.81 3.68
N SER A 24 -3.59 7.83 4.58
CA SER A 24 -2.47 7.53 5.49
C SER A 24 -1.28 7.20 4.60
N PRO A 25 -0.32 8.12 4.38
CA PRO A 25 0.53 8.10 3.20
C PRO A 25 1.78 7.28 3.47
N GLY A 26 1.62 6.02 3.91
CA GLY A 26 2.80 5.23 4.22
C GLY A 26 2.61 3.97 5.04
N VAL A 27 1.42 3.37 5.12
CA VAL A 27 1.31 2.04 5.73
C VAL A 27 1.74 1.00 4.70
N GLU A 28 3.01 1.02 4.32
CA GLU A 28 3.65 -0.16 3.75
C GLU A 28 3.64 -1.20 4.88
N ARG A 29 2.67 -2.13 4.88
CA ARG A 29 2.60 -3.14 5.93
C ARG A 29 3.73 -4.15 5.69
N PRO A 30 4.76 -4.25 6.55
CA PRO A 30 5.82 -5.22 6.36
C PRO A 30 5.23 -6.64 6.44
N LEU A 31 5.53 -7.45 5.43
CA LEU A 31 5.15 -8.85 5.31
C LEU A 31 6.36 -9.68 5.76
N ILE A 32 6.27 -10.26 6.95
CA ILE A 32 7.39 -10.98 7.56
C ILE A 32 7.07 -12.48 7.62
N GLU A 33 5.84 -12.83 8.00
CA GLU A 33 5.41 -14.23 8.12
C GLU A 33 4.81 -14.73 6.81
N TYR A 34 5.01 -16.02 6.51
CA TYR A 34 4.43 -16.67 5.33
C TYR A 34 2.90 -16.56 5.29
N SER A 35 2.25 -16.62 6.45
CA SER A 35 0.80 -16.43 6.60
C SER A 35 0.31 -15.09 6.08
N ASP A 36 1.09 -14.01 6.22
CA ASP A 36 0.72 -12.71 5.65
C ASP A 36 0.71 -12.80 4.12
N PHE A 37 1.73 -13.41 3.49
CA PHE A 37 1.76 -13.55 2.03
C PHE A 37 0.59 -14.39 1.49
N ILE A 38 0.16 -15.42 2.22
CA ILE A 38 -1.03 -16.19 1.85
C ILE A 38 -2.27 -15.30 1.94
N ARG A 39 -2.41 -14.52 3.03
CA ARG A 39 -3.54 -13.61 3.25
C ARG A 39 -3.62 -12.50 2.20
N PHE A 40 -2.48 -12.00 1.75
CA PHE A 40 -2.34 -10.94 0.74
C PHE A 40 -2.01 -11.49 -0.65
N LYS A 41 -2.27 -12.77 -0.90
CA LYS A 41 -2.21 -13.35 -2.24
C LYS A 41 -3.18 -12.59 -3.15
N GLY A 42 -2.68 -12.09 -4.28
CA GLY A 42 -3.41 -11.24 -5.20
C GLY A 42 -3.22 -9.74 -4.98
N SER A 43 -2.52 -9.31 -3.92
CA SER A 43 -2.19 -7.89 -3.69
C SER A 43 -0.83 -7.50 -4.26
N LYS A 44 -0.62 -6.20 -4.46
CA LYS A 44 0.66 -5.64 -4.88
C LYS A 44 1.60 -5.59 -3.69
N ILE A 45 2.79 -6.17 -3.84
CA ILE A 45 3.79 -6.20 -2.79
C ILE A 45 5.16 -5.78 -3.35
N ARG A 46 5.95 -5.18 -2.48
CA ARG A 46 7.36 -4.89 -2.68
C ARG A 46 8.17 -5.92 -1.93
N VAL A 47 8.93 -6.76 -2.62
CA VAL A 47 9.82 -7.75 -2.01
C VAL A 47 11.28 -7.37 -2.27
N LEU A 48 12.11 -7.57 -1.27
CA LEU A 48 13.55 -7.48 -1.30
C LEU A 48 14.10 -8.88 -1.04
N LEU A 49 14.87 -9.40 -1.98
CA LEU A 49 15.51 -10.71 -1.88
C LEU A 49 16.88 -10.60 -1.22
N LYS A 50 17.28 -11.65 -0.50
CA LYS A 50 18.64 -11.82 0.04
C LYS A 50 19.64 -12.06 -1.08
N LYS A 51 19.23 -12.87 -2.06
CA LYS A 51 20.02 -13.20 -3.23
C LYS A 51 19.51 -12.38 -4.41
N GLU A 52 20.43 -11.74 -5.12
CA GLU A 52 20.14 -11.11 -6.40
C GLU A 52 19.63 -12.18 -7.39
N ILE A 53 18.47 -11.91 -7.98
CA ILE A 53 17.94 -12.67 -9.10
C ILE A 53 18.03 -11.72 -10.28
N LYS A 54 18.51 -12.14 -11.45
CA LYS A 54 18.54 -11.27 -12.65
C LYS A 54 19.12 -9.85 -12.37
N ASP A 55 20.23 -9.76 -11.63
CA ASP A 55 20.94 -8.50 -11.31
C ASP A 55 20.16 -7.52 -10.41
N LYS A 56 19.01 -7.94 -9.85
CA LYS A 56 18.19 -7.13 -8.95
C LYS A 56 17.72 -7.94 -7.75
N ASN A 57 17.72 -7.31 -6.58
CA ASN A 57 17.15 -7.88 -5.36
C ASN A 57 15.80 -7.25 -4.99
N LYS A 58 15.49 -6.04 -5.47
CA LYS A 58 14.24 -5.35 -5.20
C LYS A 58 13.24 -5.55 -6.34
N TYR A 59 12.07 -6.05 -5.99
CA TYR A 59 10.97 -6.32 -6.91
C TYR A 59 9.68 -5.71 -6.39
N VAL A 60 8.90 -5.13 -7.29
CA VAL A 60 7.57 -4.60 -6.99
C VAL A 60 6.62 -5.17 -8.02
N GLY A 61 5.56 -5.81 -7.55
CA GLY A 61 4.61 -6.48 -8.42
C GLY A 61 3.49 -7.13 -7.64
N LYS A 62 2.57 -7.76 -8.36
CA LYS A 62 1.41 -8.43 -7.79
C LYS A 62 1.80 -9.85 -7.38
N LEU A 63 1.54 -10.21 -6.13
CA LEU A 63 1.71 -11.58 -5.68
C LEU A 63 0.62 -12.44 -6.33
N ILE A 64 0.96 -13.27 -7.30
CA ILE A 64 -0.03 -14.09 -8.01
C ILE A 64 -0.11 -15.51 -7.44
N ASN A 65 1.01 -16.06 -6.94
CA ASN A 65 1.01 -17.35 -6.29
C ASN A 65 1.92 -17.43 -5.07
N CYS A 66 1.53 -18.27 -4.10
CA CYS A 66 2.26 -18.57 -2.87
C CYS A 66 1.93 -20.01 -2.48
N GLU A 67 2.78 -20.96 -2.83
CA GLU A 67 2.59 -22.39 -2.53
C GLU A 67 3.93 -23.08 -2.29
N ASN A 68 3.98 -24.03 -1.36
CA ASN A 68 5.18 -24.85 -1.08
C ASN A 68 6.45 -24.00 -0.89
N GLU A 69 6.37 -22.93 -0.10
CA GLU A 69 7.45 -21.97 0.13
C GLU A 69 7.93 -21.23 -1.14
N LYS A 70 7.31 -21.44 -2.30
CA LYS A 70 7.58 -20.70 -3.53
C LYS A 70 6.56 -19.60 -3.73
N MET A 71 7.06 -18.41 -4.04
CA MET A 71 6.26 -17.24 -4.34
C MET A 71 6.44 -16.86 -5.80
N GLU A 72 5.33 -16.55 -6.46
CA GLU A 72 5.30 -16.05 -7.82
C GLU A 72 4.77 -14.61 -7.81
N LEU A 73 5.62 -13.71 -8.31
CA LEU A 73 5.35 -12.29 -8.34
C LEU A 73 5.32 -11.80 -9.79
N LEU A 74 4.21 -11.18 -10.16
CA LEU A 74 3.96 -10.61 -11.47
C LEU A 74 4.39 -9.14 -11.48
N ILE A 75 5.46 -8.84 -12.22
CA ILE A 75 5.95 -7.47 -12.41
C ILE A 75 5.19 -6.84 -13.57
N GLU A 76 4.13 -6.07 -13.29
CA GLU A 76 3.31 -5.40 -14.30
C GLU A 76 4.15 -4.50 -15.23
N LYS A 77 5.14 -3.78 -14.69
CA LYS A 77 6.04 -2.92 -15.48
C LYS A 77 6.83 -3.65 -16.57
N LYS A 78 7.13 -4.94 -16.40
CA LYS A 78 7.95 -5.73 -17.33
C LYS A 78 7.19 -6.90 -17.95
N ARG A 79 5.87 -7.04 -17.68
CA ARG A 79 5.06 -8.23 -18.01
C ARG A 79 5.83 -9.54 -17.80
N SER A 80 6.58 -9.60 -16.71
CA SER A 80 7.44 -10.72 -16.37
C SER A 80 7.01 -11.26 -15.02
N ASN A 81 6.87 -12.57 -14.92
CA ASN A 81 6.77 -13.27 -13.64
C ASN A 81 8.17 -13.62 -13.14
N ILE A 82 8.34 -13.55 -11.82
CA ILE A 82 9.50 -14.08 -11.14
C ILE A 82 9.02 -15.07 -10.09
N THR A 83 9.73 -16.18 -9.99
CA THR A 83 9.49 -17.19 -8.97
C THR A 83 10.69 -17.22 -8.04
N PHE A 84 10.45 -17.18 -6.74
CA PHE A 84 11.51 -17.24 -5.72
C PHE A 84 11.00 -17.93 -4.46
N ASP A 85 11.92 -18.53 -3.71
CA ASP A 85 11.60 -19.15 -2.43
C ASP A 85 11.42 -18.09 -1.33
N PHE A 86 10.48 -18.33 -0.43
CA PHE A 86 10.22 -17.52 0.76
C PHE A 86 11.48 -17.33 1.60
N LYS A 87 12.31 -18.37 1.70
CA LYS A 87 13.59 -18.34 2.42
C LYS A 87 14.59 -17.30 1.87
N ASN A 88 14.47 -16.99 0.57
CA ASN A 88 15.26 -15.98 -0.12
C ASN A 88 14.72 -14.56 0.08
N ILE A 89 13.58 -14.35 0.73
CA ILE A 89 13.07 -13.02 1.03
C ILE A 89 13.84 -12.45 2.22
N LYS A 90 14.33 -11.21 2.06
CA LYS A 90 15.00 -10.42 3.09
C LYS A 90 14.01 -9.50 3.79
N ASP A 91 13.21 -8.80 3.00
CA ASP A 91 12.22 -7.83 3.46
C ASP A 91 11.07 -7.83 2.47
N ALA A 92 9.83 -7.64 2.93
CA ALA A 92 8.70 -7.48 2.03
C ALA A 92 7.70 -6.52 2.65
N ASN A 93 7.01 -5.76 1.81
CA ASN A 93 6.03 -4.78 2.24
C ASN A 93 4.82 -4.83 1.30
N LEU A 94 3.62 -4.80 1.88
CA LEU A 94 2.37 -4.66 1.15
C LEU A 94 2.27 -3.23 0.59
N VAL A 95 2.01 -3.11 -0.70
CA VAL A 95 1.76 -1.83 -1.37
C VAL A 95 0.26 -1.77 -1.64
N TYR A 96 -0.44 -0.90 -0.90
CA TYR A 96 -1.84 -0.61 -1.19
C TYR A 96 -1.92 0.30 -2.41
N GLU A 97 -2.59 -0.14 -3.46
CA GLU A 97 -2.95 0.69 -4.61
C GLU A 97 -4.46 0.91 -4.50
N PHE A 98 -4.87 2.15 -4.24
CA PHE A 98 -6.27 2.60 -4.21
C PHE A 98 -6.74 2.93 -5.62
#